data_AF-A0A1Q5UQJ1-F1
#
_entry.id   AF-A0A1Q5UQJ1-F1
#
_cell.length_a   1.000
_cell.length_b   1.000
_cell.length_c   1.000
_cell.angle_alpha   90.00
_cell.angle_beta   90.00
_cell.angle_gamma   90.00
#
_symmetry.space_group_name_H-M   'P 1'
#
loop_
_entity.id
_entity.type
_entity.pdbx_description
1 polymer ?
#
loop_
_entity_poly.entity_id
_entity_poly.type
_entity_poly.pdbx_seq_one_letter_code
_entity_poly.pdbx_strand_id
1 'polypeptide(L)'
;MAITLETPLPLSSTQLKVPSQAPRQFKAERLVRAYQELGHKKAKANPLDLPSKRDLPPDELRPEVYGLTDADLDTEITLGPELLPHFVSDNVSTMTLREIITACERLYCGSIGAEYLHVATREERE
;
A
#
# COMPACT_ATOMS: atom_id res chain seq x y z
N MET A 1 -3.94 31.14 20.98
CA MET A 1 -4.21 29.69 20.87
C MET A 1 -3.30 29.16 19.76
N ALA A 2 -2.25 28.45 20.13
CA ALA A 2 -1.24 27.95 19.21
C ALA A 2 -1.77 26.67 18.55
N ILE A 3 -2.08 26.75 17.26
CA ILE A 3 -2.33 25.61 16.40
C ILE A 3 -0.96 25.09 15.98
N THR A 4 -0.53 23.98 16.58
CA THR A 4 0.64 23.21 16.16
C THR A 4 0.37 22.64 14.77
N LEU A 5 0.94 23.29 13.75
CA LEU A 5 1.00 22.77 12.39
C LEU A 5 1.94 21.57 12.40
N GLU A 6 1.38 20.36 12.43
CA GLU A 6 2.11 19.14 12.08
C GLU A 6 2.77 19.36 10.73
N THR A 7 4.10 19.34 10.74
CA THR A 7 4.92 19.56 9.56
C THR A 7 4.68 18.38 8.60
N PRO A 8 4.23 18.60 7.36
CA PRO A 8 4.13 17.50 6.40
C PRO A 8 5.54 16.98 6.13
N LEU A 9 5.77 15.71 6.48
CA LEU A 9 6.96 14.97 6.09
C LEU A 9 7.12 15.09 4.57
N PRO A 10 8.31 15.49 4.06
CA PRO A 10 8.51 15.60 2.63
C PRO A 10 8.40 14.21 2.00
N LEU A 11 7.37 14.02 1.15
CA LEU A 11 7.25 12.88 0.25
C LEU A 11 8.31 13.04 -0.87
N SER A 12 9.57 12.87 -0.50
CA SER A 12 10.64 12.70 -1.47
C SER A 12 10.62 11.25 -1.91
N SER A 13 10.44 11.02 -3.21
CA SER A 13 10.56 9.75 -3.93
C SER A 13 11.98 9.15 -3.91
N THR A 14 12.71 9.37 -2.82
CA THR A 14 14.11 8.98 -2.65
C THR A 14 14.18 7.59 -2.02
N GLN A 15 14.40 6.58 -2.87
CA GLN A 15 15.01 5.28 -2.57
C GLN A 15 14.51 4.58 -1.29
N LEU A 16 13.42 3.82 -1.42
CA LEU A 16 12.98 2.85 -0.41
C LEU A 16 13.84 1.58 -0.44
N LYS A 17 15.12 1.70 -0.04
CA LYS A 17 15.88 0.54 0.38
C LYS A 17 15.50 0.25 1.83
N VAL A 18 14.42 -0.50 2.02
CA VAL A 18 14.03 -0.96 3.36
C VAL A 18 15.21 -1.76 3.93
N PRO A 19 15.70 -1.45 5.14
CA PRO A 19 16.82 -2.17 5.71
C PRO A 19 16.46 -3.65 5.83
N SER A 20 17.38 -4.55 5.49
CA SER A 20 17.13 -6.00 5.49
C SER A 20 16.66 -6.53 6.85
N GLN A 21 17.06 -5.85 7.94
CA GLN A 21 16.69 -6.13 9.34
C GLN A 21 15.43 -5.39 9.82
N ALA A 22 14.69 -4.71 8.93
CA ALA A 22 13.47 -4.04 9.34
C ALA A 22 12.44 -5.05 9.88
N PRO A 23 11.66 -4.69 10.91
CA PRO A 23 10.53 -5.49 11.35
C PRO A 23 9.58 -5.83 10.21
N ARG A 24 9.00 -7.04 10.24
CA ARG A 24 8.05 -7.50 9.20
C ARG A 24 6.82 -6.59 9.07
N GLN A 25 6.33 -6.04 10.19
CA GLN A 25 5.24 -5.07 10.18
C GLN A 25 5.61 -3.84 9.33
N PHE A 26 6.80 -3.29 9.51
CA PHE A 26 7.25 -2.12 8.75
C PHE A 26 7.36 -2.41 7.25
N LYS A 27 7.83 -3.62 6.88
CA LYS A 27 7.85 -4.06 5.49
C LYS A 27 6.44 -4.16 4.90
N ALA A 28 5.48 -4.69 5.66
CA ALA A 28 4.07 -4.74 5.26
C ALA A 28 3.47 -3.35 5.10
N GLU A 29 3.73 -2.41 6.03
CA GLU A 29 3.29 -1.02 5.94
C GLU A 29 3.81 -0.31 4.69
N ARG A 30 5.08 -0.55 4.35
CA ARG A 30 5.67 -0.03 3.12
C ARG A 30 5.05 -0.62 1.87
N LEU A 31 4.77 -1.92 1.87
CA LEU A 31 4.09 -2.58 0.76
C LEU A 31 2.68 -2.00 0.57
N VAL A 32 1.88 -1.89 1.64
CA VAL A 32 0.52 -1.32 1.56
C VAL A 32 0.54 0.11 1.05
N ARG A 33 1.50 0.93 1.51
CA ARG A 33 1.66 2.30 1.00
C ARG A 33 1.96 2.32 -0.50
N ALA A 34 2.82 1.41 -0.98
CA ALA A 34 3.11 1.29 -2.41
C ALA A 34 1.87 0.89 -3.21
N TYR A 35 0.99 0.03 -2.67
CA TYR A 35 -0.31 -0.27 -3.28
C TYR A 35 -1.22 0.97 -3.37
N GLN A 36 -1.24 1.84 -2.37
CA GLN A 36 -2.00 3.09 -2.40
C GLN A 36 -1.44 4.09 -3.44
N GLU A 37 -0.12 4.20 -3.54
CA GLU A 37 0.57 5.14 -4.45
C GLU A 37 0.58 4.68 -5.90
N LEU A 38 0.73 3.38 -6.12
CA LEU A 38 1.06 2.81 -7.43
C LEU A 38 0.06 1.75 -7.90
N GLY A 39 -0.88 1.33 -7.06
CA GLY A 39 -1.87 0.29 -7.41
C GLY A 39 -2.72 0.66 -8.63
N HIS A 40 -3.01 1.95 -8.82
CA HIS A 40 -3.72 2.46 -9.99
C HIS A 40 -2.99 2.14 -11.32
N LYS A 41 -1.66 1.96 -11.30
CA LYS A 41 -0.88 1.57 -12.49
C LYS A 41 -1.07 0.10 -12.86
N LYS A 42 -1.43 -0.74 -11.89
CA LYS A 42 -1.76 -2.16 -12.07
C LYS A 42 -3.27 -2.37 -12.28
N ALA A 43 -4.10 -1.34 -12.08
CA ALA A 43 -5.55 -1.45 -12.20
C ALA A 43 -6.00 -1.77 -13.63
N LYS A 44 -6.97 -2.68 -13.74
CA LYS A 44 -7.58 -3.08 -15.02
C LYS A 44 -8.67 -2.11 -15.45
N ALA A 45 -8.30 -0.83 -15.54
CA ALA A 45 -9.23 0.24 -15.93
C ALA A 45 -9.57 0.22 -17.42
N ASN A 46 -8.74 -0.43 -18.25
CA ASN A 46 -8.95 -0.50 -19.70
C ASN A 46 -9.86 -1.69 -20.07
N PRO A 47 -11.09 -1.46 -20.55
CA PRO A 47 -12.01 -2.54 -20.94
C PRO A 47 -11.61 -3.23 -22.25
N LEU A 48 -10.69 -2.66 -23.02
CA LEU A 48 -10.25 -3.21 -24.31
C LEU A 48 -9.12 -4.24 -24.18
N ASP A 49 -8.54 -4.40 -22.98
CA ASP A 49 -7.43 -5.32 -22.67
C ASP A 49 -6.27 -5.27 -23.68
N LEU A 50 -6.06 -4.11 -24.30
CA LEU A 50 -4.96 -3.91 -25.24
C LEU A 50 -3.68 -3.69 -24.45
N PRO A 51 -2.63 -4.51 -24.66
CA PRO A 51 -1.39 -4.39 -23.91
C PRO A 51 -0.72 -3.05 -24.28
N SER A 52 -0.72 -2.13 -23.34
CA SER A 52 0.01 -0.88 -23.42
C SER A 52 1.28 -0.98 -22.57
N LYS A 53 2.32 -0.20 -22.88
CA LYS A 53 3.52 -0.12 -22.03
C LYS A 53 3.24 0.29 -20.57
N ARG A 54 2.04 0.82 -20.29
CA ARG A 54 1.61 1.20 -18.94
C ARG A 54 1.10 0.02 -18.11
N ASP A 55 0.80 -1.12 -18.73
CA ASP A 55 0.27 -2.32 -18.05
C ASP A 55 1.35 -3.15 -17.34
N LEU A 56 2.62 -2.75 -17.40
CA LEU A 56 3.67 -3.39 -16.62
C LEU A 56 3.50 -3.01 -15.14
N PRO A 57 3.28 -3.97 -14.24
CA PRO A 57 3.13 -3.68 -12.83
C PRO A 57 4.45 -3.08 -12.28
N PRO A 58 4.37 -2.01 -11.47
CA PRO A 58 5.53 -1.48 -10.76
C PRO A 58 6.23 -2.55 -9.94
N ASP A 59 7.57 -2.57 -9.95
CA ASP A 59 8.37 -3.56 -9.22
C ASP A 59 8.12 -3.43 -7.71
N GLU A 60 7.84 -2.21 -7.25
CA GLU A 60 7.46 -1.83 -5.89
C GLU A 60 6.17 -2.49 -5.38
N LEU A 61 5.34 -3.09 -6.25
CA LEU A 61 4.19 -3.89 -5.78
C LEU A 61 4.57 -5.34 -5.43
N ARG A 62 5.81 -5.75 -5.74
CA ARG A 62 6.30 -7.10 -5.47
C ARG A 62 6.83 -7.19 -4.04
N PRO A 63 6.34 -8.14 -3.21
CA PRO A 63 6.83 -8.33 -1.84
C PRO A 63 8.35 -8.59 -1.77
N GLU A 64 8.90 -9.21 -2.81
CA GLU A 64 10.32 -9.56 -2.93
C GLU A 64 11.24 -8.34 -2.86
N VAL A 65 10.79 -7.17 -3.34
CA VAL A 65 11.55 -5.91 -3.30
C VAL A 65 11.78 -5.44 -1.86
N TYR A 66 10.85 -5.78 -0.95
CA TYR A 66 10.95 -5.47 0.47
C TYR A 66 11.67 -6.56 1.27
N GLY A 67 12.17 -7.60 0.59
CA GLY A 67 12.77 -8.77 1.24
C GLY A 67 11.76 -9.54 2.10
N LEU A 68 10.52 -9.64 1.61
CA LEU A 68 9.49 -10.57 2.12
C LEU A 68 9.56 -11.82 1.24
N THR A 69 9.76 -12.97 1.88
CA THR A 69 9.81 -14.27 1.20
C THR A 69 8.44 -14.92 1.20
N ASP A 70 8.26 -15.99 0.42
CA ASP A 70 7.04 -16.79 0.43
C ASP A 70 6.71 -17.33 1.84
N ALA A 71 7.73 -17.65 2.64
CA ALA A 71 7.56 -18.06 4.03
C ALA A 71 6.99 -16.96 4.94
N ASP A 72 7.20 -15.68 4.61
CA ASP A 72 6.64 -14.55 5.35
C ASP A 72 5.17 -14.29 5.00
N LEU A 73 4.66 -14.81 3.86
CA LEU A 73 3.29 -14.56 3.39
C LEU A 73 2.23 -15.12 4.34
N ASP A 74 2.53 -16.22 5.02
CA ASP A 74 1.63 -16.89 5.96
C ASP A 74 1.86 -16.41 7.41
N THR A 75 2.66 -15.36 7.60
CA THR A 75 2.84 -14.72 8.91
C THR A 75 1.69 -13.76 9.22
N GLU A 76 1.16 -13.87 10.44
CA GLU A 76 0.17 -12.92 10.95
C GLU A 76 0.81 -11.57 11.28
N ILE A 77 0.19 -10.50 10.77
CA ILE A 77 0.54 -9.10 11.02
C ILE A 77 -0.64 -8.46 11.75
N THR A 78 -0.37 -7.76 12.84
CA THR A 78 -1.38 -6.94 13.52
C THR A 78 -1.71 -5.71 12.66
N LEU A 79 -2.99 -5.54 12.35
CA LEU A 79 -3.47 -4.39 11.58
C LEU A 79 -3.46 -3.15 12.49
N GLY A 80 -2.49 -2.26 12.27
CA GLY A 80 -2.49 -0.93 12.90
C GLY A 80 -3.53 -0.01 12.25
N PRO A 81 -3.96 1.06 12.94
CA PRO A 81 -4.88 2.06 12.37
C PRO A 81 -4.34 2.72 11.10
N GLU A 82 -3.01 2.77 10.93
CA GLU A 82 -2.36 3.36 9.76
C GLU A 82 -2.29 2.41 8.55
N LEU A 83 -2.33 1.09 8.78
CA LEU A 83 -2.12 0.10 7.72
C LEU A 83 -3.38 -0.06 6.86
N LEU A 84 -4.51 -0.34 7.48
CA LEU A 84 -5.79 -0.58 6.81
C LEU A 84 -6.96 -0.15 7.71
N PRO A 85 -7.20 1.16 7.87
CA PRO A 85 -8.19 1.69 8.82
C PRO A 85 -9.60 1.12 8.61
N HIS A 86 -9.98 0.86 7.35
CA HIS A 86 -11.29 0.32 7.01
C HIS A 86 -11.43 -1.20 7.25
N PHE A 87 -10.33 -1.96 7.38
CA PHE A 87 -10.40 -3.41 7.66
C PHE A 87 -10.48 -3.71 9.17
N VAL A 88 -10.01 -2.78 10.01
CA VAL A 88 -10.11 -2.91 11.47
C VAL A 88 -11.57 -2.83 11.95
N SER A 89 -12.48 -2.26 11.14
CA SER A 89 -13.90 -2.09 11.48
C SER A 89 -14.68 -3.41 11.60
N ASP A 90 -14.19 -4.50 11.00
CA ASP A 90 -14.87 -5.82 11.00
C ASP A 90 -14.38 -6.78 12.09
N ASN A 91 -13.80 -6.27 13.19
CA ASN A 91 -13.28 -7.09 14.31
C ASN A 91 -12.07 -7.96 13.94
N VAL A 92 -11.38 -7.61 12.85
CA VAL A 92 -10.15 -8.24 12.39
C VAL A 92 -8.96 -7.43 12.91
N SER A 93 -8.32 -7.91 13.96
CA SER A 93 -7.13 -7.28 14.57
C SER A 93 -5.82 -7.79 13.96
N THR A 94 -5.83 -8.96 13.35
CA THR A 94 -4.68 -9.61 12.72
C THR A 94 -5.08 -10.17 11.36
N MET A 95 -4.18 -10.07 10.37
CA MET A 95 -4.33 -10.69 9.06
C MET A 95 -2.99 -11.27 8.63
N THR A 96 -3.03 -12.32 7.82
CA THR A 96 -1.82 -12.80 7.16
C THR A 96 -1.36 -11.80 6.09
N LEU A 97 -0.07 -11.75 5.83
CA LEU A 97 0.47 -10.89 4.76
C LEU A 97 -0.16 -11.22 3.39
N ARG A 98 -0.48 -12.49 3.15
CA ARG A 98 -1.23 -12.94 1.97
C ARG A 98 -2.62 -12.29 1.86
N GLU A 99 -3.36 -12.23 2.96
CA GLU A 99 -4.67 -11.58 3.00
C GLU A 99 -4.56 -10.07 2.78
N ILE A 100 -3.56 -9.43 3.39
CA ILE A 100 -3.28 -8.00 3.20
C ILE A 100 -3.02 -7.69 1.72
N ILE A 101 -2.14 -8.46 1.07
CA ILE A 101 -1.85 -8.28 -0.36
C ILE A 101 -3.12 -8.47 -1.19
N THR A 102 -3.90 -9.51 -0.91
CA THR A 102 -5.16 -9.80 -1.62
C THR A 102 -6.17 -8.66 -1.45
N ALA A 103 -6.28 -8.11 -0.24
CA ALA A 103 -7.12 -6.95 0.05
C ALA A 103 -6.66 -5.70 -0.73
N CYS A 104 -5.35 -5.41 -0.73
CA CYS A 104 -4.79 -4.30 -1.50
C CYS A 104 -4.98 -4.47 -3.01
N GLU A 105 -4.83 -5.67 -3.54
CA GLU A 105 -5.09 -5.93 -4.96
C GLU A 105 -6.55 -5.68 -5.32
N ARG A 106 -7.50 -6.10 -4.47
CA ARG A 106 -8.93 -5.86 -4.69
C ARG A 106 -9.29 -4.38 -4.66
N LEU A 107 -8.70 -3.63 -3.72
CA LEU A 107 -9.02 -2.21 -3.53
C LEU A 107 -8.34 -1.31 -4.56
N TYR A 108 -7.04 -1.50 -4.80
CA TYR A 108 -6.23 -0.56 -5.56
C TYR A 108 -5.93 -1.02 -6.99
N CYS A 109 -6.01 -2.33 -7.27
CA CYS A 109 -5.71 -2.91 -8.58
C CYS A 109 -6.96 -3.45 -9.30
N GLY A 110 -8.16 -3.09 -8.85
CA GLY A 110 -9.42 -3.48 -9.46
C GLY A 110 -9.68 -2.79 -10.81
N SER A 111 -10.95 -2.65 -11.19
CA SER A 111 -11.35 -1.90 -12.39
C SER A 111 -11.29 -0.38 -12.22
N ILE A 112 -11.09 0.10 -10.99
CA ILE A 112 -10.99 1.51 -10.64
C ILE A 112 -9.58 1.73 -10.10
N GLY A 113 -8.79 2.59 -10.75
CA GLY A 113 -7.49 3.04 -10.23
C GLY A 113 -7.68 4.33 -9.43
N ALA A 114 -7.74 4.22 -8.10
CA ALA A 114 -7.89 5.39 -7.23
C ALA A 114 -6.55 6.11 -7.06
N GLU A 115 -6.53 7.42 -7.31
CA GLU A 115 -5.36 8.28 -7.13
C GLU A 115 -5.76 9.48 -6.27
N TYR A 116 -5.58 9.36 -4.96
CA TYR A 116 -5.98 10.36 -3.97
C TYR A 116 -4.81 10.89 -3.13
N LEU A 117 -3.64 10.26 -3.21
CA LEU A 117 -2.50 10.63 -2.38
C LEU A 117 -1.87 11.98 -2.72
N HIS A 118 -2.16 12.52 -3.90
CA HIS A 118 -1.76 13.87 -4.31
C HIS A 118 -2.61 14.98 -3.65
N VAL A 119 -3.69 14.61 -2.95
CA VAL A 119 -4.54 15.57 -2.22
C VAL A 119 -3.82 16.01 -0.94
N ALA A 120 -3.77 17.34 -0.72
CA ALA A 120 -2.95 17.97 0.30
C ALA A 120 -3.54 17.87 1.72
N THR A 121 -4.86 17.86 1.83
CA THR A 121 -5.65 17.82 3.06
C THR A 121 -5.89 16.37 3.47
N ARG A 122 -5.91 16.12 4.78
CA ARG A 122 -6.13 14.77 5.30
C ARG A 122 -7.60 14.39 5.21
N GLU A 123 -8.48 15.36 5.46
CA GLU A 123 -9.93 15.19 5.45
C GLU A 123 -10.46 14.73 4.09
N GLU A 124 -9.80 15.10 3.00
CA GLU A 124 -10.19 14.69 1.64
C GLU A 124 -9.59 13.34 1.22
N ARG A 125 -8.67 12.76 2.02
CA ARG A 125 -8.09 11.42 1.77
C ARG A 125 -8.73 10.30 2.59
N GLU A 126 -9.46 10.65 3.65
CA GLU A 126 -10.13 9.72 4.59
C GLU A 126 -11.58 9.40 4.21
#